data_AF-A0A7V4XAT0-F1
#
_entry.id   AF-A0A7V4XAT0-F1
#
_cell.length_a   1.000
_cell.length_b   1.000
_cell.length_c   1.000
_cell.angle_alpha   90.00
_cell.angle_beta   90.00
_cell.angle_gamma   90.00
#
_symmetry.space_group_name_H-M   'P 1'
#
loop_
_entity.id
_entity.type
_entity.pdbx_description
1 polymer ?
#
loop_
_entity_poly.entity_id
_entity_poly.type
_entity_poly.pdbx_seq_one_letter_code
_entity_poly.pdbx_strand_id
1 'polypeptide(L)'
;MNASDESSGGISSETAIEAFDILWRELSTVIGSAATAAVMQRAIKAAMADCPILRYVTISMNGQEYMINEAARNEKCARIAPFIDTVLAMLRNLTGKSIVDHLLENPLIKELSHQER
;
A
#
# COMPACT_ATOMS: atom_id res chain seq x y z
N MET A 1 31.22 -22.99 16.17
CA MET A 1 30.62 -22.19 17.26
C MET A 1 29.59 -21.29 16.63
N ASN A 2 28.35 -21.44 17.06
CA ASN A 2 27.18 -20.70 16.61
C ASN A 2 27.30 -19.23 17.00
N ALA A 3 26.92 -18.34 16.08
CA ALA A 3 26.28 -17.09 16.43
C ALA A 3 24.97 -17.07 15.62
N SER A 4 23.91 -17.45 16.31
CA SER A 4 22.54 -17.33 15.84
C SER A 4 22.15 -15.87 15.70
N ASP A 5 21.19 -15.64 14.81
CA ASP A 5 20.06 -14.73 15.03
C ASP A 5 20.31 -13.23 14.80
N GLU A 6 20.20 -12.82 13.54
CA GLU A 6 19.51 -11.57 13.21
C GLU A 6 18.43 -11.87 12.16
N SER A 7 17.45 -12.71 12.54
CA SER A 7 16.11 -12.59 11.95
C SER A 7 15.46 -11.35 12.55
N SER A 8 15.96 -10.17 12.16
CA SER A 8 15.25 -8.92 12.44
C SER A 8 14.40 -8.65 11.21
N GLY A 9 13.15 -9.13 11.26
CA GLY A 9 12.06 -8.78 10.35
C GLY A 9 11.72 -7.29 10.48
N GLY A 10 12.73 -6.44 10.27
CA GLY A 10 12.60 -5.01 10.17
C GLY A 10 11.96 -4.74 8.83
N ILE A 11 10.66 -4.44 8.87
CA ILE A 11 9.89 -3.94 7.74
C ILE A 11 10.69 -2.80 7.14
N SER A 12 11.33 -3.08 6.02
CA SER A 12 12.13 -2.09 5.32
C SER A 12 11.15 -1.13 4.65
N SER A 13 11.60 0.09 4.39
CA SER A 13 10.84 1.03 3.56
C SER A 13 10.47 0.44 2.19
N GLU A 14 11.21 -0.59 1.74
CA GLU A 14 10.92 -1.36 0.53
C GLU A 14 9.56 -2.07 0.63
N THR A 15 9.17 -2.60 1.79
CA THR A 15 7.90 -3.34 1.95
C THR A 15 6.67 -2.44 1.77
N ALA A 16 6.73 -1.18 2.19
CA ALA A 16 5.62 -0.23 2.00
C ALA A 16 5.45 0.15 0.52
N ILE A 17 6.57 0.31 -0.18
CA ILE A 17 6.59 0.66 -1.60
C ILE A 17 6.14 -0.53 -2.45
N GLU A 18 6.60 -1.72 -2.12
CA GLU A 18 6.12 -2.97 -2.71
C GLU A 18 4.61 -3.14 -2.50
N ALA A 19 4.08 -2.81 -1.32
CA ALA A 19 2.64 -2.83 -1.08
C ALA A 19 1.88 -1.86 -2.00
N PHE A 20 2.42 -0.65 -2.19
CA PHE A 20 1.86 0.33 -3.12
C PHE A 20 1.88 -0.16 -4.57
N ASP A 21 3.00 -0.72 -5.01
CA ASP A 21 3.16 -1.23 -6.36
C ASP A 21 2.23 -2.43 -6.63
N ILE A 22 2.10 -3.34 -5.66
CA ILE A 22 1.15 -4.46 -5.72
C ILE A 22 -0.29 -3.94 -5.76
N LEU A 23 -0.68 -3.05 -4.85
CA LEU A 23 -2.04 -2.49 -4.84
C LEU A 23 -2.36 -1.79 -6.16
N TRP A 24 -1.44 -0.99 -6.68
CA TRP A 24 -1.61 -0.32 -7.96
C TRP A 24 -1.79 -1.33 -9.09
N ARG A 25 -0.88 -2.32 -9.19
CA ARG A 25 -0.91 -3.33 -10.25
C ARG A 25 -2.21 -4.14 -10.20
N GLU A 26 -2.56 -4.70 -9.05
CA GLU A 26 -3.75 -5.53 -8.89
C GLU A 26 -5.05 -4.73 -9.07
N LEU A 27 -5.10 -3.46 -8.66
CA LEU A 27 -6.30 -2.65 -8.86
C LEU A 27 -6.44 -2.17 -10.30
N SER A 28 -5.34 -1.78 -10.93
CA SER A 28 -5.37 -1.27 -12.30
C SER A 28 -5.85 -2.32 -13.30
N THR A 29 -5.59 -3.61 -13.04
CA THR A 29 -6.10 -4.72 -13.86
C THR A 29 -7.59 -4.99 -13.66
N VAL A 30 -8.13 -4.66 -12.47
CA VAL A 30 -9.52 -4.98 -12.09
C VAL A 30 -10.48 -3.83 -12.38
N ILE A 31 -10.16 -2.62 -11.92
CA ILE A 31 -11.04 -1.44 -12.00
C ILE A 31 -10.54 -0.39 -12.99
N GLY A 32 -9.42 -0.65 -13.65
CA GLY A 32 -8.75 0.31 -14.52
C GLY A 32 -7.88 1.30 -13.73
N SER A 33 -6.86 1.79 -14.39
CA SER A 33 -5.86 2.74 -13.86
C SER A 33 -6.45 4.08 -13.42
N ALA A 34 -7.47 4.60 -14.10
CA ALA A 34 -8.12 5.86 -13.71
C ALA A 34 -8.88 5.74 -12.37
N ALA A 35 -9.65 4.66 -12.19
CA ALA A 35 -10.35 4.41 -10.93
C ALA A 35 -9.36 4.07 -9.80
N THR A 36 -8.31 3.31 -10.12
CA THR A 36 -7.21 3.01 -9.19
C THR A 36 -6.55 4.29 -8.70
N ALA A 37 -6.21 5.21 -9.60
CA ALA A 37 -5.65 6.52 -9.25
C ALA A 37 -6.56 7.29 -8.27
N ALA A 38 -7.85 7.34 -8.53
CA ALA A 38 -8.80 8.02 -7.66
C ALA A 38 -8.90 7.38 -6.27
N VAL A 39 -8.95 6.03 -6.19
CA VAL A 39 -8.98 5.29 -4.92
C VAL A 39 -7.69 5.52 -4.14
N MET A 40 -6.54 5.37 -4.78
CA MET A 40 -5.23 5.52 -4.16
C MET A 40 -5.02 6.97 -3.67
N GLN A 41 -5.37 7.98 -4.46
CA GLN A 41 -5.32 9.39 -4.04
C GLN A 41 -6.20 9.67 -2.82
N ARG A 42 -7.40 9.07 -2.76
CA ARG A 42 -8.31 9.25 -1.64
C ARG A 42 -7.82 8.53 -0.39
N ALA A 43 -7.30 7.32 -0.54
CA ALA A 43 -6.74 6.54 0.56
C ALA A 43 -5.48 7.21 1.14
N ILE A 44 -4.60 7.74 0.29
CA ILE A 44 -3.45 8.55 0.70
C ILE A 44 -3.90 9.71 1.58
N LYS A 45 -4.85 10.53 1.10
CA LYS A 45 -5.35 11.68 1.86
C LYS A 45 -5.95 11.29 3.22
N ALA A 46 -6.64 10.16 3.28
CA ALA A 46 -7.27 9.68 4.51
C ALA A 46 -6.25 9.11 5.52
N ALA A 47 -5.23 8.40 5.04
CA ALA A 47 -4.22 7.76 5.89
C ALA A 47 -2.97 8.64 6.15
N MET A 48 -2.88 9.82 5.54
CA MET A 48 -1.73 10.73 5.68
C MET A 48 -1.47 11.16 7.13
N ALA A 49 -2.51 11.23 7.98
CA ALA A 49 -2.35 11.53 9.40
C ALA A 49 -1.59 10.43 10.14
N ASP A 50 -1.75 9.18 9.72
CA ASP A 50 -1.22 7.99 10.38
C ASP A 50 0.08 7.46 9.73
N CYS A 51 0.28 7.68 8.42
CA CYS A 51 1.52 7.39 7.68
C CYS A 51 1.96 8.67 6.93
N PRO A 52 2.72 9.58 7.58
CA PRO A 52 3.11 10.88 7.01
C PRO A 52 3.93 10.80 5.72
N ILE A 53 4.68 9.71 5.51
CA ILE A 53 5.44 9.41 4.29
C ILE A 53 4.57 9.41 3.02
N LEU A 54 3.25 9.20 3.16
CA LEU A 54 2.28 9.29 2.07
C LEU A 54 2.24 10.68 1.43
N ARG A 55 2.74 11.74 2.11
CA ARG A 55 2.90 13.08 1.52
C ARG A 55 3.85 13.12 0.33
N TYR A 56 4.75 12.13 0.22
CA TYR A 56 5.74 12.04 -0.84
C TYR A 56 5.27 11.18 -2.02
N VAL A 57 4.08 10.64 -1.91
CA VAL A 57 3.44 9.81 -2.92
C VAL A 57 2.69 10.72 -3.90
N THR A 58 3.05 10.66 -5.18
CA THR A 58 2.38 11.44 -6.23
C THR A 58 1.80 10.53 -7.31
N ILE A 59 0.50 10.66 -7.55
CA ILE A 59 -0.19 9.99 -8.67
C ILE A 59 -0.39 11.02 -9.76
N SER A 60 0.35 10.90 -10.87
CA SER A 60 0.28 11.84 -11.99
C SER A 60 -0.62 11.32 -13.12
N MET A 61 -1.35 12.22 -13.77
CA MET A 61 -2.33 11.89 -14.81
C MET A 61 -1.70 11.80 -16.22
N ASN A 62 -0.47 12.29 -16.40
CA ASN A 62 0.26 12.17 -17.67
C ASN A 62 0.97 10.82 -17.73
N GLY A 63 0.23 9.78 -18.13
CA GLY A 63 0.78 8.44 -18.38
C GLY A 63 0.31 7.33 -17.44
N GLN A 64 -0.58 7.61 -16.47
CA GLN A 64 -1.07 6.60 -15.50
C GLN A 64 0.08 5.89 -14.75
N GLU A 65 1.18 6.60 -14.55
CA GLU A 65 2.30 6.12 -13.77
C GLU A 65 2.22 6.72 -12.37
N TYR A 66 2.27 5.82 -11.40
CA TYR A 66 2.39 6.15 -10.00
C TYR A 66 3.86 6.37 -9.67
N MET A 67 4.18 7.50 -9.04
CA MET A 67 5.55 7.81 -8.62
C MET A 67 5.62 8.03 -7.12
N ILE A 68 6.43 7.21 -6.47
CA ILE A 68 6.93 7.50 -5.13
C ILE A 68 8.21 8.28 -5.27
N ASN A 69 8.30 9.44 -4.62
CA ASN A 69 9.56 10.18 -4.55
C ASN A 69 10.62 9.27 -3.89
N GLU A 70 11.80 9.14 -4.50
CA GLU A 70 12.89 8.33 -3.94
C GLU A 70 13.32 8.79 -2.53
N ALA A 71 13.09 10.04 -2.16
CA ALA A 71 13.29 10.52 -0.79
C ALA A 71 12.41 9.76 0.22
N ALA A 72 11.22 9.30 -0.19
CA ALA A 72 10.34 8.46 0.63
C ALA A 72 10.84 7.02 0.71
N ARG A 73 11.59 6.53 -0.30
CA ARG A 73 12.25 5.21 -0.28
C ARG A 73 13.18 5.06 0.93
N ASN A 74 13.71 6.16 1.45
CA ASN A 74 14.62 6.18 2.58
C ASN A 74 13.93 6.49 3.93
N GLU A 75 12.66 6.91 3.93
CA GLU A 75 11.88 7.14 5.13
C GLU A 75 11.17 5.82 5.50
N LYS A 76 11.33 5.33 6.74
CA LYS A 76 10.62 4.12 7.18
C LYS A 76 9.16 4.48 7.46
N CYS A 77 8.17 3.94 6.72
CA CYS A 77 6.78 3.99 7.20
C CYS A 77 6.65 2.99 8.35
N ALA A 78 6.56 3.50 9.58
CA ALA A 78 6.38 2.65 10.74
C ALA A 78 5.01 1.92 10.76
N ARG A 79 4.03 2.38 9.96
CA ARG A 79 2.65 1.86 9.94
C ARG A 79 1.98 2.04 8.58
N ILE A 80 2.17 1.09 7.67
CA ILE A 80 1.48 1.08 6.36
C ILE A 80 0.07 0.46 6.45
N ALA A 81 -0.21 -0.30 7.51
CA ALA A 81 -1.49 -0.97 7.73
C ALA A 81 -2.72 -0.04 7.63
N PRO A 82 -2.74 1.17 8.25
CA PRO A 82 -3.89 2.08 8.15
C PRO A 82 -4.20 2.50 6.71
N PHE A 83 -3.17 2.65 5.88
CA PHE A 83 -3.34 2.93 4.46
C PHE A 83 -3.96 1.76 3.71
N ILE A 84 -3.45 0.55 3.94
CA ILE A 84 -3.97 -0.67 3.30
C ILE A 84 -5.42 -0.91 3.72
N ASP A 85 -5.73 -0.80 5.01
CA ASP A 85 -7.09 -0.92 5.54
C ASP A 85 -8.03 0.12 4.93
N THR A 86 -7.55 1.35 4.75
CA THR A 86 -8.30 2.42 4.09
C THR A 86 -8.60 2.07 2.63
N VAL A 87 -7.62 1.56 1.88
CA VAL A 87 -7.80 1.11 0.49
C VAL A 87 -8.82 -0.03 0.44
N LEU A 88 -8.67 -1.06 1.27
CA LEU A 88 -9.58 -2.21 1.32
C LEU A 88 -11.01 -1.79 1.71
N ALA A 89 -11.17 -0.87 2.66
CA ALA A 89 -12.47 -0.33 3.05
C ALA A 89 -13.14 0.45 1.90
N MET A 90 -12.37 1.29 1.19
CA MET A 90 -12.88 2.03 0.03
C MET A 90 -13.31 1.09 -1.10
N LEU A 91 -12.50 0.06 -1.39
CA LEU A 91 -12.82 -0.93 -2.41
C LEU A 91 -14.04 -1.77 -2.03
N ARG A 92 -14.17 -2.18 -0.77
CA ARG A 92 -15.36 -2.88 -0.29
C ARG A 92 -16.63 -2.08 -0.57
N ASN A 93 -16.59 -0.77 -0.31
CA ASN A 93 -17.72 0.13 -0.50
C ASN A 93 -18.02 0.38 -1.99
N LEU A 94 -17.02 0.40 -2.85
CA LEU A 94 -17.17 0.70 -4.28
C LEU A 94 -17.48 -0.53 -5.14
N THR A 95 -16.98 -1.69 -4.75
CA THR A 95 -16.92 -2.88 -5.61
C THR A 95 -17.47 -4.16 -4.96
N GLY A 96 -17.84 -4.09 -3.68
CA GLY A 96 -18.26 -5.24 -2.90
C GLY A 96 -17.08 -6.10 -2.43
N LYS A 97 -17.39 -7.30 -1.93
CA LYS A 97 -16.41 -8.15 -1.23
C LYS A 97 -15.40 -8.84 -2.17
N SER A 98 -15.78 -9.15 -3.41
CA SER A 98 -15.01 -10.02 -4.31
C SER A 98 -13.60 -9.48 -4.62
N ILE A 99 -13.46 -8.17 -4.81
CA ILE A 99 -12.17 -7.55 -5.15
C ILE A 99 -11.28 -7.45 -3.91
N VAL A 100 -11.89 -7.23 -2.74
CA VAL A 100 -11.17 -7.24 -1.46
C VAL A 100 -10.66 -8.63 -1.12
N ASP A 101 -11.47 -9.67 -1.31
CA ASP A 101 -11.06 -11.05 -1.09
C ASP A 101 -9.90 -11.44 -2.04
N HIS A 102 -9.96 -11.06 -3.33
CA HIS A 102 -8.87 -11.25 -4.31
C HIS A 102 -7.57 -10.57 -3.87
N LEU A 103 -7.62 -9.32 -3.40
CA LEU A 103 -6.41 -8.62 -2.93
C LEU A 103 -5.81 -9.26 -1.68
N LEU A 104 -6.62 -9.82 -0.80
CA LEU A 104 -6.18 -10.51 0.42
C LEU A 104 -5.63 -11.92 0.15
N GLU A 105 -5.77 -12.45 -1.06
CA GLU A 105 -5.03 -13.64 -1.50
C GLU A 105 -3.53 -13.33 -1.69
N ASN A 106 -3.17 -12.05 -1.90
CA ASN A 106 -1.77 -11.66 -1.94
C ASN A 106 -1.16 -11.69 -0.53
N PRO A 107 -0.13 -12.52 -0.28
CA PRO A 107 0.44 -12.72 1.05
C PRO A 107 1.03 -11.44 1.64
N LEU A 108 1.58 -10.55 0.82
CA LEU A 108 2.17 -9.29 1.28
C LEU A 108 1.09 -8.32 1.77
N ILE A 109 -0.01 -8.17 1.01
CA ILE A 109 -1.14 -7.31 1.41
C ILE A 109 -1.80 -7.86 2.69
N LYS A 110 -1.91 -9.18 2.80
CA LYS A 110 -2.45 -9.84 3.99
C LYS A 110 -1.57 -9.64 5.22
N GLU A 111 -0.26 -9.78 5.10
CA GLU A 111 0.69 -9.56 6.20
C GLU A 111 0.64 -8.11 6.68
N LEU A 112 0.65 -7.16 5.75
CA LEU A 112 0.67 -5.74 6.04
C LEU A 112 -0.67 -5.18 6.57
N SER A 113 -1.80 -5.81 6.26
CA SER A 113 -3.11 -5.46 6.85
C SER A 113 -3.33 -6.05 8.25
N HIS A 114 -2.59 -7.08 8.64
CA HIS A 114 -2.72 -7.72 9.96
C HIS A 114 -1.73 -7.21 11.00
N GLN A 115 -0.92 -6.20 10.67
CA GLN A 115 0.11 -5.66 11.57
C GLN A 115 -0.41 -5.01 12.87
N GLU A 116 -1.72 -4.83 13.07
CA GLU A 116 -2.28 -4.33 14.33
C GLU A 116 -3.22 -5.36 15.02
N ARG A 117 -2.66 -6.51 15.41
CA ARG A 117 -3.18 -7.32 16.52
C ARG A 117 -2.08 -7.77 17.48
#